data_AF-A0A964YJ09-F1
#
_entry.id   AF-A0A964YJ09-F1
#
_cell.length_a   1.000
_cell.length_b   1.000
_cell.length_c   1.000
_cell.angle_alpha   90.00
_cell.angle_beta   90.00
_cell.angle_gamma   90.00
#
_symmetry.space_group_name_H-M   'P 1'
#
loop_
_entity.id
_entity.type
_entity.pdbx_description
1 polymer ?
#
loop_
_entity_poly.entity_id
_entity_poly.type
_entity_poly.pdbx_seq_one_letter_code
_entity_poly.pdbx_strand_id
1 'polypeptide(L)'
;LYGITFLIQNQKEAADSIYELYKNKNWESRINELYFFHAILSLRTNWEPNDATWEQAINSGTLRYLDNKELVKKLKEYYFQIKNMKNRENRILTMMDNYFEEYRQNHFVSPSITANKDFAGVLDIINKNTKPKMPVFTANQKILNRDKFDFETYVNQIARLQGTRNQDLNLFIFKAIDMNKELLAMLREESK
;
A
#
# COMPACT_ATOMS: atom_id res chain seq x y z
N LEU A 1 -3.89 -8.08 8.00
CA LEU A 1 -2.60 -8.28 7.27
C LEU A 1 -2.83 -8.68 5.81
N TYR A 2 -3.54 -9.77 5.52
CA TYR A 2 -3.71 -10.30 4.15
C TYR A 2 -4.20 -9.29 3.07
N GLY A 3 -5.24 -8.49 3.32
CA GLY A 3 -5.76 -7.55 2.32
C GLY A 3 -4.79 -6.41 1.94
N ILE A 4 -4.00 -5.94 2.90
CA ILE A 4 -2.99 -4.89 2.66
C ILE A 4 -1.80 -5.46 1.88
N THR A 5 -1.35 -6.66 2.23
CA THR A 5 -0.28 -7.35 1.49
C THR A 5 -0.68 -7.57 0.03
N PHE A 6 -1.95 -7.86 -0.22
CA PHE A 6 -2.46 -8.03 -1.58
C PHE A 6 -2.48 -6.71 -2.38
N LEU A 7 -2.97 -5.61 -1.81
CA LEU A 7 -2.93 -4.32 -2.52
C LEU A 7 -1.49 -3.85 -2.77
N ILE A 8 -0.60 -3.96 -1.77
CA ILE A 8 0.82 -3.60 -1.90
C ILE A 8 1.42 -4.34 -3.10
N GLN A 9 1.14 -5.63 -3.22
CA GLN A 9 1.62 -6.45 -4.32
C GLN A 9 1.08 -5.96 -5.68
N ASN A 10 -0.20 -5.64 -5.78
CA ASN A 10 -0.79 -5.11 -7.01
C ASN A 10 -0.23 -3.74 -7.41
N GLN A 11 -0.04 -2.85 -6.45
CA GLN A 11 0.56 -1.53 -6.69
C GLN A 11 2.03 -1.64 -7.12
N LYS A 12 2.77 -2.61 -6.57
CA LYS A 12 4.11 -2.94 -7.03
C LYS A 12 4.09 -3.46 -8.47
N GLU A 13 3.26 -4.44 -8.78
CA GLU A 13 3.13 -5.00 -10.14
C GLU A 13 2.70 -3.94 -11.17
N ALA A 14 1.82 -3.01 -10.78
CA ALA A 14 1.44 -1.87 -11.62
C ALA A 14 2.60 -0.90 -11.86
N ALA A 15 3.41 -0.60 -10.84
CA ALA A 15 4.61 0.21 -10.99
C ALA A 15 5.64 -0.46 -11.92
N ASP A 16 5.89 -1.76 -11.73
CA ASP A 16 6.79 -2.56 -12.57
C ASP A 16 6.31 -2.56 -14.03
N SER A 17 4.98 -2.67 -14.25
CA SER A 17 4.40 -2.65 -15.59
C SER A 17 4.54 -1.29 -16.28
N ILE A 18 4.38 -0.18 -15.54
CA ILE A 18 4.63 1.18 -16.07
C ILE A 18 6.11 1.36 -16.41
N TYR A 19 7.01 0.84 -15.58
CA TYR A 19 8.45 0.87 -15.86
C TYR A 19 8.81 0.10 -17.14
N GLU A 20 8.16 -1.04 -17.39
CA GLU A 20 8.34 -1.77 -18.65
C GLU A 20 7.81 -1.00 -19.87
N LEU A 21 6.70 -0.27 -19.75
CA LEU A 21 6.23 0.63 -20.82
C LEU A 21 7.26 1.72 -21.14
N TYR A 22 7.91 2.27 -20.11
CA TYR A 22 8.97 3.26 -20.24
C TYR A 22 10.20 2.70 -20.93
N LYS A 23 10.71 1.57 -20.42
CA LYS A 23 11.89 0.89 -20.97
C LYS A 23 11.71 0.51 -22.44
N ASN A 24 10.52 0.04 -22.81
CA ASN A 24 10.21 -0.37 -24.18
C ASN A 24 9.83 0.80 -25.10
N LYS A 25 9.77 2.03 -24.58
CA LYS A 25 9.42 3.25 -25.33
C LYS A 25 8.10 3.15 -26.11
N ASN A 26 7.16 2.34 -25.63
CA ASN A 26 5.91 2.02 -26.33
C ASN A 26 4.66 2.50 -25.56
N TRP A 27 4.84 3.30 -24.51
CA TRP A 27 3.73 3.80 -23.70
C TRP A 27 2.68 4.56 -24.51
N GLU A 28 3.08 5.25 -25.59
CA GLU A 28 2.16 6.01 -26.45
C GLU A 28 1.17 5.13 -27.21
N SER A 29 1.56 3.91 -27.61
CA SER A 29 0.66 2.93 -28.23
C SER A 29 -0.10 2.10 -27.20
N ARG A 30 0.17 2.33 -25.91
CA ARG A 30 -0.33 1.54 -24.77
C ARG A 30 -0.98 2.41 -23.70
N ILE A 31 -1.71 3.43 -24.15
CA ILE A 31 -2.37 4.42 -23.27
C ILE A 31 -3.39 3.75 -22.34
N ASN A 32 -4.17 2.79 -22.85
CA ASN A 32 -5.16 2.08 -22.03
C ASN A 32 -4.50 1.33 -20.85
N GLU A 33 -3.31 0.76 -21.09
CA GLU A 33 -2.57 0.04 -20.04
C GLU A 33 -1.95 1.00 -19.04
N LEU A 34 -1.41 2.12 -19.52
CA LEU A 34 -0.94 3.19 -18.66
C LEU A 34 -2.04 3.70 -17.72
N TYR A 35 -3.25 3.89 -18.22
CA TYR A 35 -4.43 4.26 -17.43
C TYR A 35 -4.80 3.18 -16.40
N PHE A 36 -4.81 1.91 -16.79
CA PHE A 36 -5.10 0.80 -15.89
C PHE A 36 -4.12 0.74 -14.72
N PHE A 37 -2.82 0.81 -15.02
CA PHE A 37 -1.79 0.75 -13.98
C PHE A 37 -1.81 2.02 -13.10
N HIS A 38 -2.06 3.19 -13.68
CA HIS A 38 -2.28 4.41 -12.91
C HIS A 38 -3.49 4.28 -11.97
N ALA A 39 -4.60 3.70 -12.44
CA ALA A 39 -5.77 3.46 -11.62
C ALA A 39 -5.45 2.56 -10.41
N ILE A 40 -4.70 1.47 -10.60
CA ILE A 40 -4.23 0.61 -9.50
C ILE A 40 -3.34 1.40 -8.52
N LEU A 41 -2.41 2.22 -9.03
CA LEU A 41 -1.54 3.05 -8.20
C LEU A 41 -2.31 4.09 -7.38
N SER A 42 -3.41 4.63 -7.93
CA SER A 42 -4.28 5.62 -7.27
C SER A 42 -5.24 5.02 -6.23
N LEU A 43 -5.28 3.68 -6.08
CA LEU A 43 -6.16 3.06 -5.09
C LEU A 43 -5.73 3.44 -3.66
N ARG A 44 -6.70 3.97 -2.91
CA ARG A 44 -6.52 4.30 -1.51
C ARG A 44 -6.55 3.06 -0.65
N THR A 45 -5.60 2.98 0.27
CA THR A 45 -5.76 2.22 1.50
C THR A 45 -5.48 3.10 2.69
N ASN A 46 -6.27 2.92 3.74
CA ASN A 46 -5.85 3.28 5.08
C ASN A 46 -5.35 1.99 5.73
N TRP A 47 -4.15 2.04 6.30
CA TRP A 47 -3.66 0.90 7.08
C TRP A 47 -4.04 1.11 8.54
N GLU A 48 -4.95 0.25 9.01
CA GLU A 48 -5.38 0.21 10.40
C GLU A 48 -4.98 -1.16 10.98
N PRO A 49 -3.91 -1.23 11.81
CA PRO A 49 -3.64 -2.44 12.56
C PRO A 49 -4.80 -2.69 13.53
N ASN A 50 -5.12 -3.97 13.77
CA ASN A 50 -5.98 -4.31 14.90
C ASN A 50 -5.14 -4.19 16.19
N ASP A 51 -5.07 -2.97 16.74
CA ASP A 51 -4.32 -2.63 17.94
C ASP A 51 -5.21 -2.38 19.16
N ALA A 52 -6.54 -2.45 19.02
CA ALA A 52 -7.49 -2.21 20.09
C ALA A 52 -7.24 -3.10 21.32
N THR A 53 -6.92 -4.38 21.12
CA THR A 53 -6.58 -5.30 22.22
C THR A 53 -5.28 -4.91 22.93
N TRP A 54 -4.29 -4.42 22.17
CA TRP A 54 -3.02 -3.94 22.74
C TRP A 54 -3.20 -2.66 23.54
N GLU A 55 -3.98 -1.73 22.98
CA GLU A 55 -4.33 -0.48 23.63
C GLU A 55 -5.09 -0.74 24.93
N GLN A 56 -6.06 -1.65 24.92
CA GLN A 56 -6.76 -2.09 26.13
C GLN A 56 -5.80 -2.70 27.16
N ALA A 57 -4.98 -3.68 26.78
CA ALA A 57 -4.07 -4.36 27.71
C ALA A 57 -3.07 -3.41 28.38
N ILE A 58 -2.58 -2.40 27.65
CA ILE A 58 -1.66 -1.39 28.16
C ILE A 58 -2.38 -0.39 29.07
N ASN A 59 -3.55 0.09 28.67
CA ASN A 59 -4.26 1.15 29.39
C ASN A 59 -5.02 0.65 30.63
N SER A 60 -5.50 -0.60 30.62
CA SER A 60 -6.22 -1.22 31.75
C SER A 60 -5.30 -1.58 32.91
N GLY A 61 -3.98 -1.58 32.71
CA GLY A 61 -3.01 -2.09 33.67
C GLY A 61 -2.98 -3.62 33.76
N THR A 62 -3.65 -4.36 32.85
CA THR A 62 -3.65 -5.84 32.83
C THR A 62 -2.24 -6.40 32.78
N LEU A 63 -1.29 -5.72 32.12
CA LEU A 63 0.11 -6.13 32.08
C LEU A 63 0.81 -6.16 33.45
N ARG A 64 0.24 -5.57 34.52
CA ARG A 64 0.79 -5.63 35.88
C ARG A 64 0.64 -7.01 36.53
N TYR A 65 -0.23 -7.86 36.00
CA TYR A 65 -0.45 -9.22 36.50
C TYR A 65 0.49 -10.24 35.86
N LEU A 66 1.38 -9.81 34.96
CA LEU A 66 2.46 -10.64 34.44
C LEU A 66 3.69 -10.45 35.34
N ASP A 67 4.23 -11.53 35.87
CA ASP A 67 5.39 -11.51 36.76
C ASP A 67 6.69 -11.24 35.99
N ASN A 68 6.74 -11.67 34.73
CA ASN A 68 7.87 -11.44 33.86
C ASN A 68 7.94 -9.98 33.37
N LYS A 69 8.75 -9.18 34.06
CA LYS A 69 8.98 -7.76 33.74
C LYS A 69 9.56 -7.52 32.35
N GLU A 70 10.40 -8.44 31.85
CA GLU A 70 10.99 -8.33 30.52
C GLU A 70 9.94 -8.57 29.44
N LEU A 71 9.03 -9.54 29.64
CA LEU A 71 7.87 -9.75 28.79
C LEU A 71 6.99 -8.48 28.74
N VAL A 72 6.66 -7.89 29.89
CA VAL A 72 5.87 -6.65 29.96
C VAL A 72 6.53 -5.50 29.19
N LYS A 73 7.84 -5.37 29.31
CA LYS A 73 8.61 -4.35 28.58
C LYS A 73 8.54 -4.58 27.07
N LYS A 74 8.82 -5.79 26.60
CA LYS A 74 8.77 -6.13 25.17
C LYS A 74 7.36 -6.00 24.57
N LEU A 75 6.31 -6.33 25.33
CA LEU A 75 4.91 -6.14 24.91
C LEU A 75 4.61 -4.66 24.64
N LYS A 76 5.09 -3.76 25.51
CA LYS A 76 4.95 -2.31 25.31
C LYS A 76 5.76 -1.82 24.11
N GLU A 77 7.01 -2.26 23.97
CA GLU A 77 7.87 -1.91 22.83
C GLU A 77 7.24 -2.34 21.49
N TYR A 78 6.65 -3.53 21.45
CA TYR A 78 5.93 -4.04 20.28
C TYR A 78 4.72 -3.18 19.92
N TYR A 79 3.91 -2.78 20.91
CA TYR A 79 2.80 -1.85 20.68
C TYR A 79 3.27 -0.51 20.12
N PHE A 80 4.33 0.09 20.69
CA PHE A 80 4.89 1.33 20.16
C PHE A 80 5.40 1.17 18.72
N GLN A 81 6.01 0.02 18.40
CA GLN A 81 6.46 -0.29 17.05
C GLN A 81 5.28 -0.35 16.06
N ILE A 82 4.17 -1.00 16.41
CA ILE A 82 2.94 -1.03 15.58
C ILE A 82 2.39 0.38 15.37
N LYS A 83 2.27 1.18 16.43
CA LYS A 83 1.73 2.54 16.36
C LYS A 83 2.59 3.47 15.49
N ASN A 84 3.91 3.35 15.61
CA ASN A 84 4.85 4.10 14.77
C ASN A 84 4.74 3.68 13.30
N MET A 85 4.63 2.38 13.04
CA MET A 85 4.41 1.85 11.69
C MET A 85 3.11 2.41 11.09
N LYS A 86 2.05 2.55 11.90
CA LYS A 86 0.76 3.11 11.45
C LYS A 86 0.88 4.51 10.92
N ASN A 87 1.47 5.38 11.73
CA ASN A 87 1.63 6.78 11.36
C ASN A 87 2.51 6.96 10.14
N ARG A 88 3.58 6.14 10.00
CA ARG A 88 4.49 6.21 8.85
C ARG A 88 3.84 5.70 7.57
N GLU A 89 3.20 4.54 7.61
CA GLU A 89 2.51 3.98 6.45
C GLU A 89 1.41 4.92 5.97
N ASN A 90 0.59 5.46 6.89
CA ASN A 90 -0.45 6.43 6.52
C ASN A 90 0.14 7.73 5.92
N ARG A 91 1.32 8.18 6.36
CA ARG A 91 2.00 9.33 5.75
C ARG A 91 2.44 9.03 4.32
N ILE A 92 3.03 7.87 4.06
CA ILE A 92 3.46 7.45 2.72
C ILE A 92 2.24 7.30 1.80
N LEU A 93 1.19 6.64 2.29
CA LEU A 93 -0.06 6.46 1.56
C LEU A 93 -0.70 7.80 1.20
N THR A 94 -0.67 8.78 2.10
CA THR A 94 -1.13 10.16 1.82
C THR A 94 -0.29 10.84 0.73
N MET A 95 1.04 10.68 0.79
CA MET A 95 1.93 11.24 -0.25
C MET A 95 1.67 10.61 -1.63
N MET A 96 1.45 9.29 -1.67
CA MET A 96 1.10 8.58 -2.89
C MET A 96 -0.26 9.03 -3.43
N ASP A 97 -1.29 9.10 -2.57
CA ASP A 97 -2.64 9.53 -2.95
C ASP A 97 -2.63 10.95 -3.53
N ASN A 98 -1.99 11.90 -2.86
CA ASN A 98 -1.89 13.28 -3.36
C ASN A 98 -1.22 13.34 -4.73
N TYR A 99 -0.10 12.63 -4.90
CA TYR A 99 0.63 12.61 -6.16
C TYR A 99 -0.19 11.99 -7.30
N PHE A 100 -0.76 10.81 -7.07
CA PHE A 100 -1.53 10.11 -8.11
C PHE A 100 -2.81 10.84 -8.45
N GLU A 101 -3.49 11.43 -7.47
CA GLU A 101 -4.70 12.21 -7.69
C GLU A 101 -4.41 13.49 -8.50
N GLU A 102 -3.38 14.24 -8.14
CA GLU A 102 -2.95 15.42 -8.88
C GLU A 102 -2.56 15.06 -10.32
N TYR A 103 -1.75 14.01 -10.47
CA TYR A 103 -1.32 13.54 -11.78
C TYR A 103 -2.50 13.07 -12.63
N ARG A 104 -3.48 12.39 -12.01
CA ARG A 104 -4.74 12.00 -12.65
C ARG A 104 -5.47 13.21 -13.20
N GLN A 105 -5.73 14.22 -12.37
CA GLN A 105 -6.49 15.40 -12.76
C GLN A 105 -5.85 16.17 -13.93
N ASN A 106 -4.51 16.19 -13.98
CA ASN A 106 -3.76 16.94 -14.99
C ASN A 106 -3.62 16.20 -16.33
N HIS A 107 -3.54 14.87 -16.31
CA HIS A 107 -3.09 14.08 -17.47
C HIS A 107 -4.03 12.95 -17.89
N PHE A 108 -4.91 12.52 -17.01
CA PHE A 108 -5.86 11.44 -17.26
C PHE A 108 -7.28 12.00 -17.27
N VAL A 109 -8.09 11.62 -18.26
CA VAL A 109 -9.52 11.97 -18.28
C VAL A 109 -10.13 11.37 -17.02
N SER A 110 -10.52 12.22 -16.08
CA SER A 110 -11.33 11.80 -14.94
C SER A 110 -12.63 11.25 -15.53
N PRO A 111 -12.91 9.94 -15.39
CA PRO A 111 -14.08 9.36 -16.03
C PRO A 111 -15.32 9.94 -15.35
N SER A 112 -15.96 10.92 -15.99
CA SER A 112 -17.36 11.21 -15.72
C SER A 112 -18.17 9.97 -16.11
N ILE A 113 -18.52 9.17 -15.11
CA ILE A 113 -19.69 8.29 -15.13
C ILE A 113 -19.58 7.10 -16.12
N THR A 114 -18.51 6.32 -16.00
CA THR A 114 -18.53 4.84 -16.20
C THR A 114 -17.46 4.11 -15.36
N ALA A 115 -16.72 4.85 -14.51
CA ALA A 115 -15.73 4.30 -13.58
C ALA A 115 -16.30 3.19 -12.67
N ASN A 116 -17.61 3.21 -12.37
CA ASN A 116 -18.24 2.18 -11.55
C ASN A 116 -18.22 0.75 -12.14
N LYS A 117 -17.87 0.53 -13.42
CA LYS A 117 -17.68 -0.83 -13.95
C LYS A 117 -16.21 -1.22 -14.08
N ASP A 118 -15.34 -0.31 -14.51
CA ASP A 118 -13.92 -0.61 -14.70
C ASP A 118 -13.14 -0.58 -13.38
N PHE A 119 -13.40 0.40 -12.50
CA PHE A 119 -12.82 0.45 -11.15
C PHE A 119 -13.43 -0.61 -10.22
N ALA A 120 -14.72 -0.93 -10.39
CA ALA A 120 -15.32 -2.08 -9.71
C ALA A 120 -14.66 -3.39 -10.15
N GLY A 121 -14.24 -3.52 -11.42
CA GLY A 121 -13.43 -4.64 -11.88
C GLY A 121 -12.07 -4.72 -11.19
N VAL A 122 -11.37 -3.59 -11.01
CA VAL A 122 -10.10 -3.56 -10.26
C VAL A 122 -10.31 -3.88 -8.78
N LEU A 123 -11.33 -3.30 -8.15
CA LEU A 123 -11.71 -3.61 -6.77
C LEU A 123 -12.15 -5.06 -6.61
N ASP A 124 -12.87 -5.64 -7.57
CA ASP A 124 -13.24 -7.06 -7.59
C ASP A 124 -12.02 -7.96 -7.74
N ILE A 125 -11.06 -7.60 -8.60
CA ILE A 125 -9.79 -8.31 -8.75
C ILE A 125 -9.03 -8.33 -7.42
N ILE A 126 -9.01 -7.20 -6.73
CA ILE A 126 -8.35 -7.03 -5.42
C ILE A 126 -9.09 -7.80 -4.33
N ASN A 127 -10.41 -7.67 -4.26
CA ASN A 127 -11.24 -8.34 -3.26
C ASN A 127 -11.27 -9.86 -3.45
N LYS A 128 -11.10 -10.36 -4.69
CA LYS A 128 -11.02 -11.80 -5.01
C LYS A 128 -9.60 -12.37 -4.92
N ASN A 129 -8.60 -11.58 -4.50
CA ASN A 129 -7.18 -11.98 -4.47
C ASN A 129 -6.67 -12.54 -5.81
N THR A 130 -7.17 -12.06 -6.94
CA THR A 130 -6.76 -12.51 -8.27
C THR A 130 -5.68 -11.62 -8.86
N LYS A 131 -4.73 -12.19 -9.61
CA LYS A 131 -3.75 -11.38 -10.36
C LYS A 131 -4.45 -10.31 -11.19
N PRO A 132 -3.92 -9.08 -11.27
CA PRO A 132 -4.54 -8.01 -12.04
C PRO A 132 -4.59 -8.41 -13.51
N LYS A 133 -5.79 -8.81 -13.97
CA LYS A 133 -6.07 -8.98 -15.39
C LYS A 133 -6.60 -7.66 -15.91
N MET A 134 -5.94 -7.14 -16.95
CA MET A 134 -6.38 -5.93 -17.61
C MET A 134 -7.84 -6.12 -18.08
N PRO A 135 -8.78 -5.23 -17.71
CA PRO A 135 -10.12 -5.26 -18.27
C PRO A 135 -10.04 -4.90 -19.76
N VAL A 136 -11.01 -5.38 -20.53
CA VAL A 136 -11.14 -4.97 -21.94
C VAL A 136 -11.65 -3.54 -21.95
N PHE A 137 -10.76 -2.56 -22.12
CA PHE A 137 -11.15 -1.17 -22.28
C PHE A 137 -11.85 -1.00 -23.63
N THR A 138 -13.13 -0.61 -23.59
CA THR A 138 -13.93 -0.35 -24.79
C THR A 138 -13.81 1.10 -25.27
N ALA A 139 -13.18 1.98 -24.48
CA ALA A 139 -12.98 3.39 -24.78
C ALA A 139 -11.54 3.70 -25.18
N ASN A 140 -11.35 4.49 -26.24
CA ASN A 140 -10.05 5.02 -26.63
C ASN A 140 -9.61 6.12 -25.65
N GLN A 141 -8.90 5.74 -24.59
CA GLN A 141 -8.38 6.70 -23.62
C GLN A 141 -7.31 7.60 -24.25
N LYS A 142 -7.21 8.85 -23.79
CA LYS A 142 -6.29 9.86 -24.30
C LYS A 142 -5.60 10.57 -23.15
N ILE A 143 -4.34 10.92 -23.33
CA ILE A 143 -3.63 11.76 -22.35
C ILE A 143 -4.05 13.22 -22.52
N LEU A 144 -4.53 13.84 -21.45
CA LEU A 144 -4.80 15.27 -21.37
C LEU A 144 -3.49 16.05 -21.25
N ASN A 145 -3.46 17.29 -21.77
CA ASN A 145 -2.28 18.16 -21.73
C ASN A 145 -1.00 17.42 -22.17
N ARG A 146 -1.06 16.74 -23.32
CA ARG A 146 0.01 15.85 -23.80
C ARG A 146 1.36 16.56 -23.92
N ASP A 147 1.35 17.84 -24.24
CA ASP A 147 2.51 18.74 -24.27
C ASP A 147 3.21 18.88 -22.90
N LYS A 148 2.48 18.67 -21.81
CA LYS A 148 2.99 18.71 -20.43
C LYS A 148 3.18 17.32 -19.82
N PHE A 149 2.88 16.26 -20.57
CA PHE A 149 3.02 14.90 -20.08
C PHE A 149 4.47 14.46 -20.19
N ASP A 150 5.19 14.52 -19.08
CA ASP A 150 6.54 13.99 -18.96
C ASP A 150 6.51 12.58 -18.36
N PHE A 151 6.62 11.59 -19.23
CA PHE A 151 6.56 10.19 -18.80
C PHE A 151 7.78 9.77 -17.98
N GLU A 152 8.95 10.33 -18.25
CA GLU A 152 10.17 10.02 -17.48
C GLU A 152 10.03 10.55 -16.05
N THR A 153 9.58 11.80 -15.89
CA THR A 153 9.30 12.38 -14.57
C THR A 153 8.25 11.58 -13.81
N TYR A 154 7.19 11.12 -14.49
CA TYR A 154 6.17 10.26 -13.90
C TYR A 154 6.73 8.93 -13.38
N VAL A 155 7.51 8.23 -14.21
CA VAL A 155 8.14 6.95 -13.85
C VAL A 155 9.13 7.13 -12.68
N ASN A 156 9.93 8.18 -12.71
CA ASN A 156 10.89 8.49 -11.66
C ASN A 156 10.20 8.74 -10.31
N GLN A 157 9.08 9.45 -10.32
CA GLN A 157 8.33 9.73 -9.10
C GLN A 157 7.61 8.48 -8.57
N ILE A 158 7.09 7.61 -9.43
CA ILE A 158 6.59 6.28 -9.03
C ILE A 158 7.70 5.48 -8.35
N ALA A 159 8.87 5.39 -8.99
CA ALA A 159 10.00 4.63 -8.46
C ALA A 159 10.45 5.16 -7.09
N ARG A 160 10.47 6.48 -6.90
CA ARG A 160 10.76 7.11 -5.62
C ARG A 160 9.74 6.74 -4.55
N LEU A 161 8.45 6.88 -4.83
CA LEU A 161 7.38 6.57 -3.88
C LEU A 161 7.38 5.09 -3.48
N GLN A 162 7.53 4.18 -4.45
CA GLN A 162 7.65 2.73 -4.20
C GLN A 162 8.92 2.39 -3.43
N GLY A 163 10.05 3.02 -3.75
CA GLY A 163 11.30 2.86 -3.03
C GLY A 163 11.20 3.27 -1.56
N THR A 164 10.63 4.44 -1.28
CA THR A 164 10.37 4.91 0.09
C THR A 164 9.45 3.95 0.84
N ARG A 165 8.36 3.50 0.21
CA ARG A 165 7.44 2.54 0.82
C ARG A 165 8.13 1.22 1.14
N ASN A 166 8.88 0.64 0.20
CA ASN A 166 9.60 -0.62 0.41
C ASN A 166 10.65 -0.52 1.53
N GLN A 167 11.37 0.60 1.62
CA GLN A 167 12.31 0.85 2.71
C GLN A 167 11.59 0.85 4.07
N ASP A 168 10.47 1.55 4.19
CA ASP A 168 9.68 1.58 5.43
C ASP A 168 9.06 0.20 5.73
N LEU A 169 8.52 -0.52 4.74
CA LEU A 169 8.03 -1.89 4.96
C LEU A 169 9.13 -2.80 5.54
N ASN A 170 10.34 -2.74 4.99
CA ASN A 170 11.46 -3.55 5.46
C ASN A 170 11.90 -3.18 6.89
N LEU A 171 11.96 -1.87 7.20
CA LEU A 171 12.41 -1.39 8.51
C LEU A 171 11.40 -1.67 9.63
N PHE A 172 10.10 -1.64 9.32
CA PHE A 172 9.06 -1.66 10.35
C PHE A 172 8.28 -2.98 10.40
N ILE A 173 7.90 -3.58 9.26
CA ILE A 173 7.12 -4.82 9.24
C ILE A 173 7.98 -6.00 9.65
N PHE A 174 9.17 -6.18 9.05
CA PHE A 174 10.00 -7.34 9.39
C PHE A 174 10.46 -7.28 10.85
N LYS A 175 10.83 -6.10 11.34
CA LYS A 175 11.10 -5.88 12.75
C LYS A 175 9.91 -6.24 13.64
N ALA A 176 8.69 -5.82 13.28
CA ALA A 176 7.48 -6.18 14.03
C ALA A 176 7.20 -7.69 13.98
N ILE A 177 7.45 -8.36 12.86
CA ILE A 177 7.30 -9.82 12.72
C ILE A 177 8.26 -10.54 13.68
N ASP A 178 9.52 -10.12 13.74
CA ASP A 178 10.51 -10.76 14.60
C ASP A 178 10.21 -10.52 16.09
N MET A 179 9.81 -9.30 16.46
CA MET A 179 9.31 -9.01 17.81
C MET A 179 8.09 -9.86 18.18
N ASN A 180 7.16 -10.07 17.24
CA ASN A 180 5.99 -10.91 17.47
C ASN A 180 6.37 -12.37 17.74
N LYS A 181 7.31 -12.94 16.97
CA LYS A 181 7.82 -14.30 17.18
C LYS A 181 8.46 -14.46 18.56
N GLU A 182 9.28 -13.49 18.97
CA GLU A 182 9.92 -13.48 20.29
C GLU A 182 8.88 -13.41 21.40
N LEU A 183 7.91 -12.50 21.30
CA LEU A 183 6.83 -12.36 22.28
C LEU A 183 5.97 -13.63 22.40
N LEU A 184 5.67 -14.30 21.28
CA LEU A 184 4.94 -15.56 21.30
C LEU A 184 5.71 -16.67 22.02
N ALA A 185 7.03 -16.70 21.92
CA ALA A 185 7.85 -17.66 22.65
C ALA A 185 7.80 -17.38 24.17
N MET A 186 8.00 -16.12 24.56
CA MET A 186 7.96 -15.71 25.97
C MET A 186 6.58 -15.94 26.62
N LEU A 187 5.49 -15.63 25.92
CA LEU A 187 4.13 -15.87 26.42
C LEU A 187 3.84 -17.36 26.66
N ARG A 188 4.40 -18.25 25.82
CA ARG A 188 4.26 -19.70 26.01
C ARG A 188 5.01 -20.21 27.23
N GLU A 189 6.12 -19.57 27.59
CA GLU A 189 6.88 -19.90 28.79
C GLU A 189 6.17 -19.39 30.05
N GLU A 190 5.58 -18.20 30.01
CA GLU A 190 4.80 -17.63 31.12
C GLU A 190 3.52 -18.45 31.43
N SER A 191 2.97 -19.14 30.42
CA SER A 191 1.74 -19.94 30.56
C SER A 191 1.95 -21.36 31.12
N LYS A 192 3.20 -21.74 31.45
CA LYS A 192 3.56 -23.06 32.01
C LYS A 192 3.74 -22.98 33.52
#